data_AF-A0A4R4Q4S3-F1
#
_entry.id   AF-A0A4R4Q4S3-F1
#
_cell.length_a   1.000
_cell.length_b   1.000
_cell.length_c   1.000
_cell.angle_alpha   90.00
_cell.angle_beta   90.00
_cell.angle_gamma   90.00
#
_symmetry.space_group_name_H-M   'P 1'
#
loop_
_entity.id
_entity.type
_entity.pdbx_description
1 polymer ?
#
loop_
_entity_poly.entity_id
_entity_poly.type
_entity_poly.pdbx_seq_one_letter_code
_entity_poly.pdbx_strand_id
1 'polypeptide(L)'
;VAPAQLRDVDGATITYLLGVGACDTGITPLVQEHDDVVVIGGGVVRSTGVCTEQLVLEPVTVTLAAPLGTRPVLDVLTGRVLTEQPH
;
A
#
# COMPACT_ATOMS: atom_id res chain seq x y z
N VAL A 1 -7.30 -6.35 4.88
CA VAL A 1 -6.58 -5.20 4.29
C VAL A 1 -7.53 -4.04 4.13
N ALA A 2 -7.08 -2.84 4.46
CA ALA A 2 -7.78 -1.57 4.33
C ALA A 2 -7.06 -0.67 3.29
N PRO A 3 -7.66 0.46 2.86
CA PRO A 3 -7.05 1.33 1.87
C PRO A 3 -5.66 1.82 2.30
N ALA A 4 -4.74 1.89 1.34
CA ALA A 4 -3.38 2.34 1.58
C ALA A 4 -3.29 3.85 1.82
N GLN A 5 -2.26 4.27 2.55
CA GLN A 5 -1.92 5.69 2.74
C GLN A 5 -0.55 5.97 2.16
N LEU A 6 -0.48 6.79 1.12
CA LEU A 6 0.81 7.18 0.53
C LEU A 6 1.59 8.05 1.52
N ARG A 7 2.84 7.67 1.81
CA ARG A 7 3.69 8.38 2.78
C ARG A 7 4.82 9.14 2.14
N ASP A 8 5.50 8.53 1.18
CA ASP A 8 6.67 9.14 0.56
C ASP A 8 6.90 8.54 -0.83
N VAL A 9 7.34 9.39 -1.75
CA VAL A 9 7.81 9.01 -3.08
C VAL A 9 9.19 9.63 -3.31
N ASP A 10 10.21 8.78 -3.42
CA ASP A 10 11.56 9.16 -3.81
C ASP A 10 11.96 8.49 -5.12
N GLY A 11 11.79 9.22 -6.22
CA GLY A 11 12.09 8.74 -7.57
C GLY A 11 11.26 7.51 -7.95
N ALA A 12 11.86 6.32 -7.85
CA ALA A 12 11.22 5.03 -8.13
C ALA A 12 10.82 4.27 -6.85
N THR A 13 11.09 4.83 -5.66
CA THR A 13 10.77 4.20 -4.38
C THR A 13 9.49 4.79 -3.83
N ILE A 14 8.51 3.95 -3.49
CA ILE A 14 7.27 4.38 -2.85
C ILE A 14 7.16 3.73 -1.48
N THR A 15 6.95 4.55 -0.45
CA THR A 15 6.60 4.09 0.90
C THR A 15 5.15 4.43 1.19
N TYR A 16 4.40 3.45 1.70
CA TYR A 16 2.99 3.62 2.06
C TYR A 16 2.64 2.78 3.29
N LEU A 17 1.57 3.18 4.00
CA LEU A 17 1.03 2.40 5.10
C LEU A 17 -0.07 1.48 4.59
N LEU A 18 0.02 0.20 4.96
CA LEU A 18 -1.04 -0.78 4.77
C LEU A 18 -1.81 -1.01 6.06
N GLY A 19 -3.13 -0.85 5.99
CA GLY A 19 -4.01 -1.27 7.07
C GLY A 19 -4.21 -2.79 7.04
N VAL A 20 -3.75 -3.49 8.08
CA VAL A 20 -3.86 -4.94 8.25
C VAL A 20 -4.51 -5.28 9.60
N GLY A 21 -5.06 -6.48 9.75
CA GLY A 21 -5.53 -6.96 11.05
C GLY A 21 -4.35 -7.28 11.96
N ALA A 22 -4.50 -7.05 13.28
CA ALA A 22 -3.43 -7.29 14.25
C ALA A 22 -2.90 -8.74 14.30
N CYS A 23 -3.67 -9.72 13.84
CA CYS A 23 -3.25 -11.13 13.77
C CYS A 23 -2.94 -11.59 12.34
N ASP A 24 -3.07 -10.73 11.34
CA ASP A 24 -2.67 -11.06 9.98
C ASP A 24 -1.14 -11.22 9.92
N THR A 25 -0.66 -12.10 9.03
CA THR A 25 0.78 -12.34 8.83
C THR A 25 1.12 -12.28 7.34
N GLY A 26 2.39 -12.42 6.98
CA GLY A 26 2.81 -12.49 5.58
C GLY A 26 2.40 -11.25 4.78
N ILE A 27 2.52 -10.07 5.38
CA ILE A 27 2.20 -8.79 4.73
C ILE A 27 3.03 -8.69 3.46
N THR A 28 2.33 -8.63 2.33
CA THR A 28 2.96 -8.59 1.01
C THR A 28 2.56 -7.28 0.34
N PRO A 29 3.50 -6.35 0.13
CA PRO A 29 3.20 -5.14 -0.65
C PRO A 29 2.88 -5.53 -2.09
N LEU A 30 1.91 -4.85 -2.69
CA LEU A 30 1.52 -5.06 -4.08
C LEU A 30 1.69 -3.75 -4.85
N VAL A 31 2.27 -3.87 -6.05
CA VAL A 31 2.39 -2.75 -7.00
C VAL A 31 2.12 -3.28 -8.40
N GLN A 32 1.34 -2.52 -9.16
CA GLN A 32 1.09 -2.74 -10.57
C GLN A 32 1.39 -1.44 -11.32
N GLU A 33 2.34 -1.50 -12.25
CA GLU A 33 2.72 -0.36 -13.07
C GLU A 33 2.02 -0.40 -14.42
N HIS A 34 1.53 0.76 -14.82
CA HIS A 34 1.08 1.07 -16.17
C HIS A 34 1.78 2.35 -16.65
N ASP A 35 1.64 2.66 -17.93
CA ASP A 35 2.29 3.81 -18.55
C ASP A 35 1.80 5.15 -17.96
N ASP A 36 0.54 5.21 -17.56
CA ASP A 36 -0.15 6.42 -17.10
C ASP A 36 -0.50 6.40 -15.61
N VAL A 37 -0.35 5.26 -14.92
CA VAL A 37 -0.76 5.10 -13.52
C VAL A 37 0.06 4.04 -12.79
N VAL A 38 0.21 4.21 -11.48
CA VAL A 38 0.72 3.15 -10.60
C VAL A 38 -0.36 2.78 -9.60
N VAL A 39 -0.67 1.50 -9.47
CA VAL A 39 -1.65 0.99 -8.50
C VAL A 39 -0.90 0.31 -7.37
N ILE A 40 -1.19 0.69 -6.13
CA ILE A 40 -0.60 0.08 -4.93
C ILE A 40 -1.66 -0.58 -4.05
N GLY A 41 -1.22 -1.53 -3.24
CA GLY A 41 -2.07 -2.19 -2.27
C GLY A 41 -1.29 -3.23 -1.48
N GLY A 42 -1.99 -4.19 -0.89
CA GLY A 42 -1.35 -5.19 -0.06
C GLY A 42 -2.15 -6.47 0.05
N GLY A 43 -1.43 -7.56 0.26
CA GLY A 43 -1.96 -8.86 0.64
C GLY A 43 -1.51 -9.25 2.05
N VAL A 44 -2.25 -10.18 2.65
CA VAL A 44 -1.91 -10.81 3.93
C VAL A 44 -2.34 -12.27 3.92
N VAL A 45 -1.71 -13.07 4.77
CA VAL A 45 -2.22 -14.36 5.23
C VAL A 45 -3.13 -14.10 6.43
N ARG A 46 -4.43 -14.37 6.27
CA ARG A 46 -5.41 -14.14 7.33
C ARG A 46 -5.29 -15.17 8.44
N SER A 47 -5.42 -14.71 9.69
CA SER A 47 -5.61 -15.61 10.83
C SER A 47 -6.94 -16.35 10.72
N THR A 48 -6.96 -17.63 11.10
CA THR A 48 -8.17 -18.46 11.18
C THR A 48 -8.65 -18.70 12.62
N GLY A 49 -7.93 -18.18 13.61
CA GLY A 49 -8.28 -18.30 15.04
C GLY A 49 -9.03 -17.07 15.56
N VAL A 50 -9.33 -17.07 16.87
CA VAL A 50 -9.87 -15.87 17.55
C VAL A 50 -8.85 -14.73 17.40
N CYS A 51 -9.31 -13.60 16.88
CA CYS A 51 -8.52 -12.39 16.74
C CYS A 51 -9.35 -11.17 17.15
N THR A 52 -8.69 -10.13 17.64
CA THR A 52 -9.31 -8.82 17.83
C THR A 52 -9.60 -8.16 16.47
N GLU A 53 -10.66 -7.35 16.39
CA GLU A 53 -10.96 -6.53 15.20
C GLU A 53 -10.12 -5.24 15.16
N GLN A 54 -8.84 -5.33 15.53
CA GLN A 54 -7.93 -4.19 15.57
C GLN A 54 -7.24 -4.01 14.22
N LEU A 55 -7.33 -2.80 13.68
CA LEU A 55 -6.56 -2.34 12.53
C LEU A 55 -5.17 -1.86 12.98
N VAL A 56 -4.13 -2.32 12.30
CA VAL A 56 -2.74 -1.87 12.46
C VAL A 56 -2.27 -1.27 11.13
N LEU A 57 -1.54 -0.16 11.20
CA LEU A 57 -0.91 0.46 10.03
C LEU A 57 0.55 0.02 9.96
N GLU A 58 0.89 -0.74 8.92
CA GLU A 58 2.22 -1.28 8.72
C GLU A 58 2.92 -0.56 7.56
N PRO A 59 4.10 0.03 7.76
CA PRO A 59 4.85 0.67 6.69
C PRO A 59 5.44 -0.39 5.75
N VAL A 60 5.23 -0.19 4.45
CA VAL A 60 5.84 -1.02 3.41
C VAL A 60 6.45 -0.14 2.33
N THR A 61 7.46 -0.69 1.66
CA THR A 61 8.18 -0.01 0.59
C THR A 61 8.23 -0.89 -0.65
N VAL A 62 8.00 -0.29 -1.81
CA VAL A 62 8.16 -0.92 -3.12
C VAL A 62 9.11 -0.10 -3.99
N THR A 63 9.77 -0.76 -4.92
CA THR A 63 10.59 -0.13 -5.95
C THR A 63 9.95 -0.39 -7.31
N LEU A 64 9.67 0.68 -8.03
CA LEU A 64 9.14 0.67 -9.39
C LEU A 64 10.25 0.35 -10.40
N ALA A 65 9.85 -0.13 -11.58
CA ALA A 65 10.74 -0.35 -12.71
C ALA A 65 11.28 0.96 -13.31
N ALA A 66 10.54 2.07 -13.16
CA ALA A 66 10.95 3.40 -13.57
C ALA A 66 10.47 4.46 -12.56
N PRO A 67 11.12 5.65 -12.47
CA PRO A 67 10.69 6.73 -11.60
C PRO A 67 9.19 7.06 -11.76
N LEU A 68 8.49 7.34 -10.65
CA LEU A 68 7.04 7.60 -10.67
C LEU A 68 6.68 8.73 -11.65
N GLY A 69 7.44 9.81 -11.64
CA GLY A 69 7.21 10.99 -12.46
C GLY A 69 5.90 11.67 -12.10
N THR A 70 5.03 11.89 -13.08
CA THR A 70 3.72 12.52 -12.88
C THR A 70 2.56 11.53 -12.84
N ARG A 71 2.84 10.22 -12.86
CA ARG A 71 1.81 9.18 -12.83
C ARG A 71 1.10 9.23 -11.46
N PRO A 72 -0.24 9.33 -11.41
CA PRO A 72 -0.98 9.21 -10.16
C PRO A 72 -0.78 7.82 -9.54
N VAL A 73 -0.82 7.79 -8.20
CA VAL A 73 -0.84 6.55 -7.43
C VAL A 73 -2.28 6.25 -7.01
N LEU A 74 -2.79 5.07 -7.38
CA LEU A 74 -4.13 4.62 -7.01
C LEU A 74 -4.08 3.57 -5.90
N ASP A 75 -5.02 3.64 -4.98
CA ASP A 75 -5.30 2.56 -4.04
C ASP A 75 -6.12 1.46 -4.73
N VAL A 76 -5.65 0.21 -4.66
CA VAL A 76 -6.31 -0.93 -5.34
C VAL A 76 -7.70 -1.24 -4.79
N LEU A 77 -7.97 -0.93 -3.51
CA LEU A 77 -9.27 -1.22 -2.88
C LEU A 77 -10.36 -0.23 -3.32
N THR A 78 -10.00 1.04 -3.47
CA THR A 78 -10.96 2.13 -3.67
C THR A 78 -10.89 2.77 -5.05
N GLY A 79 -9.82 2.53 -5.80
CA GLY A 79 -9.52 3.20 -7.07
C GLY A 79 -9.24 4.70 -6.93
N ARG A 80 -9.08 5.20 -5.69
CA ARG A 80 -8.87 6.63 -5.44
C ARG A 80 -7.41 6.99 -5.67
N VAL A 81 -7.19 8.18 -6.23
CA VAL A 81 -5.88 8.82 -6.26
C VAL A 81 -5.45 9.15 -4.84
N LEU A 82 -4.26 8.69 -4.47
CA LEU A 82 -3.62 8.99 -3.20
C LEU A 82 -2.73 10.23 -3.35
N THR A 83 -2.72 11.03 -2.30
CA THR A 83 -1.77 12.13 -2.12
C THR A 83 -0.88 11.80 -0.93
N GLU A 84 0.38 12.22 -0.98
CA GLU A 84 1.30 12.05 0.16
C GLU A 84 0.71 12.67 1.42
N GLN A 85 0.67 11.89 2.49
CA GLN A 85 0.13 12.33 3.78
C GLN A 85 1.24 12.92 4.66
N PRO A 86 0.97 14.04 5.36
CA PRO A 86 1.92 14.60 6.32
C PRO A 86 2.32 13.58 7.39
N HIS A 87 3.58 13.65 7.83
CA HIS A 87 4.10 12.90 8.96
C HIS A 87 3.44 13.33 10.28
#